data_AF-A0A6V8KY11-F1
#
_entry.id   AF-A0A6V8KY11-F1
#
_cell.length_a   1.000
_cell.length_b   1.000
_cell.length_c   1.000
_cell.angle_alpha   90.00
_cell.angle_beta   90.00
_cell.angle_gamma   90.00
#
_symmetry.space_group_name_H-M   'P 1'
#
loop_
_entity.id
_entity.type
_entity.pdbx_description
1 polymer ?
#
loop_
_entity_poly.entity_id
_entity_poly.type
_entity_poly.pdbx_seq_one_letter_code
_entity_poly.pdbx_strand_id
1 'polypeptide(L)'
;MPDNGFGAKNNSADFLLRAYYVEPDWREHGVAVKGFISFRDPGRKVPFPITNENTPERLLTGADFDIESLARDYRGDLWLGDEFGPYLIRVDKTGKVLQAPIPLPDGAKSPQSPDLAPGETPTVPASRGFEAMAVSRDGKWLYPILEGAKADDADQRRRIVYEFDVRANQYTGRTWWFRVADPSLVVGDAGVLNGRRLVLIERDNAMGPQSVVKRLVVTDLDEVGADGYLGRRTAVDLMRVADPHGVSTPARPNEYGVGKLFSFPLQSVESVLPLGGDRVLVANDNNFPGNDGRIPGRADDTELIVLNVPGLR
;
A
#
# COMPACT_ATOMS: atom_id res chain seq x y z
N MET A 1 1.24 -7.04 -5.27
CA MET A 1 1.93 -6.39 -6.40
C MET A 1 3.24 -5.97 -5.78
N PRO A 2 4.40 -6.44 -6.26
CA PRO A 2 5.65 -5.95 -5.71
C PRO A 2 5.83 -4.46 -6.04
N ASP A 3 6.57 -3.79 -5.16
CA ASP A 3 7.12 -2.44 -5.30
C ASP A 3 8.17 -2.36 -6.43
N ASN A 4 9.14 -1.45 -6.34
CA ASN A 4 10.28 -1.39 -7.26
C ASN A 4 11.12 -2.70 -7.32
N GLY A 5 10.93 -3.64 -6.39
CA GLY A 5 11.50 -4.98 -6.43
C GLY A 5 12.81 -5.14 -5.67
N PHE A 6 13.87 -4.38 -5.99
CA PHE A 6 15.18 -4.52 -5.34
C PHE A 6 15.48 -3.44 -4.30
N GLY A 7 14.45 -2.71 -3.86
CA GLY A 7 14.48 -1.74 -2.77
C GLY A 7 15.08 -0.37 -3.12
N ALA A 8 15.53 -0.18 -4.36
CA ALA A 8 16.02 1.12 -4.81
C ALA A 8 15.85 1.34 -6.32
N LYS A 9 15.70 2.61 -6.72
CA LYS A 9 15.61 3.01 -8.13
C LYS A 9 16.82 2.57 -8.96
N ASN A 10 18.02 2.66 -8.40
CA ASN A 10 19.28 2.47 -9.15
C ASN A 10 19.68 1.01 -9.38
N ASN A 11 19.05 0.05 -8.69
CA ASN A 11 19.30 -1.38 -8.85
C ASN A 11 18.11 -2.13 -9.45
N SER A 12 17.01 -1.46 -9.79
CA SER A 12 15.74 -2.10 -10.20
C SER A 12 15.43 -2.01 -11.70
N ALA A 13 16.45 -1.78 -12.53
CA ALA A 13 16.28 -1.61 -13.97
C ALA A 13 15.86 -2.91 -14.71
N ASP A 14 16.16 -4.07 -14.15
CA ASP A 14 15.80 -5.39 -14.69
C ASP A 14 14.58 -6.02 -13.99
N PHE A 15 13.99 -5.34 -13.01
CA PHE A 15 12.78 -5.80 -12.32
C PHE A 15 11.52 -5.33 -13.05
N LEU A 16 10.81 -6.24 -13.72
CA LEU A 16 9.58 -5.91 -14.45
C LEU A 16 8.39 -5.73 -13.51
N LEU A 17 7.77 -4.55 -13.54
CA LEU A 17 6.60 -4.24 -12.73
C LEU A 17 5.36 -5.00 -13.20
N ARG A 18 4.68 -5.67 -12.26
CA ARG A 18 3.57 -6.58 -12.54
C ARG A 18 2.51 -6.59 -11.44
N ALA A 19 1.27 -6.87 -11.81
CA ALA A 19 0.25 -7.35 -10.87
C ALA A 19 0.07 -8.86 -11.03
N TYR A 20 0.04 -9.59 -9.91
CA TYR A 20 -0.13 -11.05 -9.88
C TYR A 20 -1.53 -11.42 -9.41
N TYR A 21 -2.12 -12.42 -10.06
CA TYR A 21 -3.31 -13.09 -9.54
C TYR A 21 -2.84 -14.20 -8.61
N VAL A 22 -3.09 -14.04 -7.31
CA VAL A 22 -2.75 -15.02 -6.28
C VAL A 22 -4.01 -15.63 -5.70
N GLU A 23 -3.97 -16.93 -5.46
CA GLU A 23 -5.04 -17.69 -4.80
C GLU A 23 -4.45 -18.43 -3.60
N PRO A 24 -4.79 -18.02 -2.36
CA PRO A 24 -4.40 -18.75 -1.17
C PRO A 24 -5.15 -20.08 -1.07
N ASP A 25 -4.40 -21.17 -0.86
CA ASP A 25 -4.93 -22.46 -0.43
C ASP A 25 -4.74 -22.59 1.08
N TRP A 26 -5.80 -22.26 1.81
CA TRP A 26 -5.80 -22.29 3.27
C TRP A 26 -5.66 -23.70 3.86
N ARG A 27 -5.99 -24.74 3.09
CA ARG A 27 -5.92 -26.13 3.58
C ARG A 27 -4.50 -26.68 3.48
N GLU A 28 -3.84 -26.38 2.36
CA GLU A 28 -2.47 -26.84 2.09
C GLU A 28 -1.40 -25.82 2.53
N HIS A 29 -1.81 -24.69 3.13
CA HIS A 29 -0.93 -23.60 3.57
C HIS A 29 -0.02 -23.06 2.46
N GLY A 30 -0.60 -22.91 1.25
CA GLY A 30 0.14 -22.48 0.06
C GLY A 30 -0.50 -21.29 -0.64
N VAL A 31 0.25 -20.68 -1.55
CA VAL A 31 -0.26 -19.62 -2.44
C VAL A 31 0.02 -20.03 -3.89
N ALA A 32 -1.03 -20.11 -4.70
CA ALA A 32 -0.90 -20.36 -6.12
C ALA A 32 -0.86 -19.05 -6.90
N VAL A 33 0.17 -18.85 -7.72
CA VAL A 33 0.22 -17.76 -8.70
C VAL A 33 -0.50 -18.23 -9.97
N LYS A 34 -1.67 -17.65 -10.26
CA LYS A 34 -2.52 -18.02 -11.40
C LYS A 34 -2.15 -17.33 -12.70
N GLY A 35 -1.38 -16.25 -12.61
CA GLY A 35 -0.95 -15.45 -13.75
C GLY A 35 -0.55 -14.06 -13.31
N PHE A 36 -0.17 -13.23 -14.29
CA PHE A 36 0.23 -11.85 -14.04
C PHE A 36 -0.13 -10.93 -15.21
N ILE A 37 -0.14 -9.64 -14.93
CA ILE A 37 -0.22 -8.53 -15.87
C ILE A 37 1.10 -7.77 -15.78
N SER A 38 1.83 -7.63 -16.89
CA SER A 38 3.00 -6.73 -16.96
C SER A 38 2.58 -5.32 -17.33
N PHE A 39 3.08 -4.34 -16.59
CA PHE A 39 2.82 -2.94 -16.88
C PHE A 39 3.73 -2.43 -17.99
N ARG A 40 3.18 -1.63 -18.91
CA ARG A 40 3.88 -1.23 -20.14
C ARG A 40 3.33 0.04 -20.77
N ASP A 41 4.18 0.75 -21.48
CA ASP A 41 3.84 2.03 -22.12
C ASP A 41 4.09 2.04 -23.65
N PRO A 42 3.49 1.12 -24.44
CA PRO A 42 3.64 1.14 -25.90
C PRO A 42 3.05 2.40 -26.54
N GLY A 43 2.17 3.10 -25.81
CA GLY A 43 1.54 4.34 -26.24
C GLY A 43 2.36 5.61 -25.99
N ARG A 44 3.57 5.49 -25.42
CA ARG A 44 4.48 6.61 -25.10
C ARG A 44 3.78 7.71 -24.28
N LYS A 45 3.06 7.30 -23.25
CA LYS A 45 2.31 8.17 -22.34
C LYS A 45 3.16 8.67 -21.18
N VAL A 46 4.18 7.92 -20.77
CA VAL A 46 5.13 8.36 -19.75
C VAL A 46 6.02 9.46 -20.37
N PRO A 47 6.05 10.68 -19.80
CA PRO A 47 6.67 11.84 -20.44
C PRO A 47 8.17 12.00 -20.17
N PHE A 48 8.79 11.04 -19.49
CA PHE A 48 10.21 11.01 -19.15
C PHE A 48 10.87 9.71 -19.66
N PRO A 49 12.22 9.64 -19.73
CA PRO A 49 12.92 8.43 -20.14
C PRO A 49 12.61 7.25 -19.23
N ILE A 50 12.38 6.08 -19.82
CA ILE A 50 12.15 4.81 -19.11
C ILE A 50 13.17 3.78 -19.58
N THR A 51 13.41 2.77 -18.77
CA THR A 51 14.44 1.75 -19.00
C THR A 51 14.30 1.07 -20.36
N ASN A 52 13.08 0.64 -20.71
CA ASN A 52 12.81 -0.09 -21.95
C ASN A 52 12.30 0.81 -23.10
N GLU A 53 12.65 2.10 -23.12
CA GLU A 53 12.07 3.10 -24.04
C GLU A 53 12.22 2.79 -25.54
N ASN A 54 13.26 2.02 -25.88
CA ASN A 54 13.65 1.64 -27.24
C ASN A 54 13.06 0.27 -27.68
N THR A 55 12.25 -0.36 -26.84
CA THR A 55 11.53 -1.60 -27.17
C THR A 55 10.11 -1.30 -27.68
N PRO A 56 9.46 -2.19 -28.45
CA PRO A 56 8.08 -1.98 -28.89
C PRO A 56 7.08 -1.93 -27.74
N GLU A 57 7.22 -2.81 -26.74
CA GLU A 57 6.27 -2.89 -25.64
C GLU A 57 6.51 -1.84 -24.56
N ARG A 58 7.75 -1.34 -24.39
CA ARG A 58 8.09 -0.37 -23.34
C ARG A 58 7.64 -0.86 -21.95
N LEU A 59 8.04 -2.09 -21.61
CA LEU A 59 7.77 -2.68 -20.30
C LEU A 59 8.33 -1.79 -19.19
N LEU A 60 7.53 -1.50 -18.17
CA LEU A 60 7.93 -0.68 -17.03
C LEU A 60 8.72 -1.49 -16.01
N THR A 61 9.72 -0.86 -15.42
CA THR A 61 10.61 -1.49 -14.43
C THR A 61 10.61 -0.73 -13.11
N GLY A 62 11.14 -1.33 -12.05
CA GLY A 62 11.29 -0.68 -10.75
C GLY A 62 12.24 0.53 -10.75
N ALA A 63 13.05 0.69 -11.81
CA ALA A 63 13.81 1.93 -12.01
C ALA A 63 12.94 3.08 -12.56
N ASP A 64 11.80 2.76 -13.16
CA ASP A 64 10.89 3.75 -13.76
C ASP A 64 9.88 4.28 -12.74
N PHE A 65 9.32 3.39 -11.92
CA PHE A 65 8.29 3.66 -10.91
C PHE A 65 8.47 2.75 -9.68
N ASP A 66 7.97 3.22 -8.55
CA ASP A 66 7.88 2.50 -7.27
C ASP A 66 6.42 2.38 -6.88
N ILE A 67 5.78 1.29 -7.29
CA ILE A 67 4.32 1.15 -7.19
C ILE A 67 3.94 0.45 -5.89
N GLU A 68 3.18 1.11 -5.02
CA GLU A 68 2.90 0.57 -3.67
C GLU A 68 1.44 0.18 -3.48
N SER A 69 0.52 0.78 -4.24
CA SER A 69 -0.92 0.50 -4.11
C SER A 69 -1.59 0.17 -5.43
N LEU A 70 -2.60 -0.71 -5.38
CA LEU A 70 -3.33 -1.19 -6.54
C LEU A 70 -4.84 -1.14 -6.30
N ALA A 71 -5.56 -0.42 -7.15
CA ALA A 71 -7.01 -0.39 -7.15
C ALA A 71 -7.59 -0.74 -8.53
N ARG A 72 -8.85 -1.16 -8.55
CA ARG A 72 -9.60 -1.41 -9.78
C ARG A 72 -10.84 -0.52 -9.83
N ASP A 73 -11.03 0.19 -10.93
CA ASP A 73 -12.17 1.09 -11.11
C ASP A 73 -13.43 0.40 -11.69
N TYR A 74 -14.51 1.16 -11.84
CA TYR A 74 -15.80 0.69 -12.35
C TYR A 74 -15.80 0.25 -13.83
N ARG A 75 -14.76 0.61 -14.60
CA ARG A 75 -14.54 0.14 -15.98
C ARG A 75 -13.65 -1.11 -15.99
N GLY A 76 -13.02 -1.39 -14.86
CA GLY A 76 -12.10 -2.48 -14.62
C GLY A 76 -10.65 -2.15 -14.97
N ASP A 77 -10.34 -0.89 -15.24
CA ASP A 77 -8.97 -0.41 -15.36
C ASP A 77 -8.28 -0.49 -14.00
N LEU A 78 -6.95 -0.61 -14.02
CA LEU A 78 -6.13 -0.64 -12.81
C LEU A 78 -5.53 0.74 -12.57
N TRP A 79 -5.48 1.10 -11.30
CA TRP A 79 -4.86 2.32 -10.79
C TRP A 79 -3.73 1.93 -9.86
N LEU A 80 -2.56 2.52 -10.08
CA LEU A 80 -1.36 2.32 -9.28
C LEU A 80 -1.05 3.63 -8.55
N GLY A 81 -0.80 3.56 -7.25
CA GLY A 81 -0.11 4.63 -6.54
C GLY A 81 1.40 4.41 -6.66
N ASP A 82 2.11 5.46 -7.05
CA ASP A 82 3.57 5.47 -7.18
C ASP A 82 4.20 6.40 -6.15
N GLU A 83 5.35 5.97 -5.64
CA GLU A 83 6.08 6.64 -4.59
C GLU A 83 7.06 7.69 -5.10
N PHE A 84 7.73 7.41 -6.22
CA PHE A 84 8.76 8.29 -6.76
C PHE A 84 8.19 9.65 -7.19
N GLY A 85 7.02 9.70 -7.81
CA GLY A 85 6.39 10.94 -8.28
C GLY A 85 6.11 11.93 -7.15
N PRO A 86 5.20 11.62 -6.22
CA PRO A 86 4.19 10.56 -6.24
C PRO A 86 3.15 10.71 -7.36
N TYR A 87 2.74 9.60 -7.98
CA TYR A 87 1.78 9.61 -9.09
C TYR A 87 0.59 8.68 -8.89
N LEU A 88 -0.55 9.03 -9.49
CA LEU A 88 -1.56 8.05 -9.90
C LEU A 88 -1.31 7.61 -11.34
N ILE A 89 -1.13 6.32 -11.55
CA ILE A 89 -0.89 5.72 -12.88
C ILE A 89 -2.11 4.88 -13.25
N ARG A 90 -2.72 5.17 -14.40
CA ARG A 90 -3.86 4.41 -14.93
C ARG A 90 -3.40 3.48 -16.05
N VAL A 91 -3.69 2.19 -15.90
CA VAL A 91 -3.47 1.18 -16.94
C VAL A 91 -4.76 0.43 -17.27
N ASP A 92 -4.90 -0.06 -18.51
CA ASP A 92 -6.01 -0.95 -18.84
C ASP A 92 -5.87 -2.33 -18.18
N LYS A 93 -6.88 -3.19 -18.36
CA LYS A 93 -6.90 -4.58 -17.88
C LYS A 93 -5.72 -5.44 -18.32
N THR A 94 -4.99 -5.02 -19.36
CA THR A 94 -3.83 -5.73 -19.88
C THR A 94 -2.52 -5.16 -19.35
N GLY A 95 -2.54 -4.05 -18.60
CA GLY A 95 -1.36 -3.38 -18.06
C GLY A 95 -0.80 -2.24 -18.93
N LYS A 96 -1.51 -1.84 -20.00
CA LYS A 96 -1.07 -0.73 -20.86
C LYS A 96 -1.40 0.62 -20.23
N VAL A 97 -0.41 1.49 -20.07
CA VAL A 97 -0.59 2.88 -19.62
C VAL A 97 -1.51 3.64 -20.57
N LEU A 98 -2.52 4.30 -20.01
CA LEU A 98 -3.58 4.98 -20.75
C LEU A 98 -3.34 6.48 -20.95
N GLN A 99 -2.59 7.10 -20.03
CA GLN A 99 -2.34 8.54 -20.00
C GLN A 99 -1.05 8.83 -19.22
N ALA A 100 -0.57 10.07 -19.28
CA ALA A 100 0.56 10.48 -18.45
C ALA A 100 0.24 10.26 -16.96
N PRO A 101 1.22 9.81 -16.14
CA PRO A 101 1.06 9.74 -14.69
C PRO A 101 0.54 11.07 -14.12
N ILE A 102 -0.40 11.01 -13.18
CA ILE A 102 -1.04 12.21 -12.62
C ILE A 102 -0.33 12.56 -11.31
N PRO A 103 0.40 13.70 -11.22
CA PRO A 103 1.10 14.12 -10.00
C PRO A 103 0.13 14.58 -8.92
N LEU A 104 0.66 14.76 -7.71
CA LEU A 104 -0.06 15.45 -6.63
C LEU A 104 -0.56 16.84 -7.10
N PRO A 105 -1.80 17.22 -6.76
CA PRO A 105 -2.41 18.45 -7.26
C PRO A 105 -1.76 19.73 -6.72
N ASP A 106 -1.01 19.62 -5.62
CA ASP A 106 -0.25 20.71 -5.01
C ASP A 106 1.21 20.80 -5.49
N GLY A 107 1.60 19.95 -6.45
CA GLY A 107 2.95 19.94 -7.03
C GLY A 107 4.02 19.35 -6.12
N ALA A 108 3.65 18.73 -5.01
CA ALA A 108 4.59 18.06 -4.11
C ALA A 108 5.30 16.89 -4.80
N LYS A 109 6.61 16.74 -4.55
CA LYS A 109 7.48 15.76 -5.20
C LYS A 109 8.39 15.08 -4.19
N SER A 110 8.75 13.84 -4.48
CA SER A 110 9.82 13.13 -3.77
C SER A 110 11.21 13.46 -4.36
N PRO A 111 12.32 13.14 -3.66
CA PRO A 111 13.67 13.25 -4.22
C PRO A 111 13.90 12.42 -5.50
N GLN A 112 13.16 11.32 -5.68
CA GLN A 112 13.28 10.41 -6.82
C GLN A 112 12.41 10.84 -8.03
N SER A 113 11.59 11.88 -7.85
CA SER A 113 10.63 12.33 -8.85
C SER A 113 11.34 12.81 -10.12
N PRO A 114 10.95 12.32 -11.31
CA PRO A 114 11.49 12.82 -12.58
C PRO A 114 11.08 14.28 -12.86
N ASP A 115 10.08 14.81 -12.15
CA ASP A 115 9.62 16.20 -12.28
C ASP A 115 10.36 17.17 -11.33
N LEU A 116 11.26 16.67 -10.47
CA LEU A 116 12.01 17.51 -9.54
C LEU A 116 13.10 18.27 -10.30
N ALA A 117 12.99 19.60 -10.36
CA ALA A 117 13.94 20.43 -11.07
C ALA A 117 15.29 20.52 -10.31
N PRO A 118 16.41 20.74 -11.01
CA PRO A 118 17.69 20.96 -10.35
C PRO A 118 17.61 22.12 -9.33
N GLY A 119 17.94 21.84 -8.07
CA GLY A 119 17.88 22.81 -6.98
C GLY A 119 16.49 23.01 -6.35
N GLU A 120 15.45 22.35 -6.86
CA GLU A 120 14.14 22.29 -6.21
C GLU A 120 14.23 21.45 -4.93
N THR A 121 13.63 21.93 -3.83
CA THR A 121 13.57 21.19 -2.58
C THR A 121 12.35 20.27 -2.58
N PRO A 122 12.51 18.94 -2.45
CA PRO A 122 11.37 18.02 -2.38
C PRO A 122 10.58 18.23 -1.09
N THR A 123 9.25 18.18 -1.18
CA THR A 123 8.34 18.35 -0.04
C THR A 123 7.75 17.03 0.46
N VAL A 124 7.84 15.97 -0.34
CA VAL A 124 7.58 14.60 0.11
C VAL A 124 8.95 13.98 0.44
N PRO A 125 9.18 13.45 1.65
CA PRO A 125 10.43 12.76 1.95
C PRO A 125 10.64 11.54 1.03
N ALA A 126 11.89 11.09 0.89
CA ALA A 126 12.17 9.80 0.26
C ALA A 126 11.46 8.69 1.03
N SER A 127 10.94 7.71 0.29
CA SER A 127 10.16 6.61 0.86
C SER A 127 9.01 7.13 1.72
N ARG A 128 8.23 8.11 1.23
CA ARG A 128 6.99 8.61 1.88
C ARG A 128 5.91 9.01 0.86
N GLY A 129 5.93 8.44 -0.33
CA GLY A 129 4.99 8.75 -1.41
C GLY A 129 3.64 8.05 -1.22
N PHE A 130 2.95 7.71 -2.31
CA PHE A 130 1.66 7.01 -2.21
C PHE A 130 1.86 5.52 -1.88
N GLU A 131 1.75 5.19 -0.60
CA GLU A 131 1.80 3.81 -0.09
C GLU A 131 0.44 3.11 -0.18
N ALA A 132 -0.63 3.84 0.10
CA ALA A 132 -1.95 3.26 0.25
C ALA A 132 -2.98 3.90 -0.68
N MET A 133 -3.92 3.10 -1.19
CA MET A 133 -5.03 3.61 -1.97
C MET A 133 -6.29 2.78 -1.79
N ALA A 134 -7.33 3.42 -1.26
CA ALA A 134 -8.66 2.81 -1.20
C ALA A 134 -9.50 3.19 -2.44
N VAL A 135 -10.43 2.32 -2.82
CA VAL A 135 -11.40 2.58 -3.91
C VAL A 135 -12.82 2.42 -3.41
N SER A 136 -13.68 3.40 -3.72
CA SER A 136 -15.11 3.33 -3.44
C SER A 136 -15.75 2.07 -4.03
N ARG A 137 -16.80 1.55 -3.38
CA ARG A 137 -17.45 0.30 -3.81
C ARG A 137 -18.01 0.32 -5.23
N ASP A 138 -18.42 1.49 -5.71
CA ASP A 138 -18.91 1.66 -7.08
C ASP A 138 -17.79 1.97 -8.08
N GLY A 139 -16.54 2.00 -7.63
CA GLY A 139 -15.33 2.17 -8.42
C GLY A 139 -15.10 3.58 -8.97
N LYS A 140 -15.90 4.58 -8.58
CA LYS A 140 -15.86 5.94 -9.18
C LYS A 140 -14.93 6.91 -8.47
N TRP A 141 -14.53 6.59 -7.25
CA TRP A 141 -13.65 7.40 -6.41
C TRP A 141 -12.46 6.58 -5.95
N LEU A 142 -11.28 7.19 -6.02
CA LEU A 142 -10.06 6.71 -5.38
C LEU A 142 -9.69 7.62 -4.21
N TYR A 143 -9.08 7.03 -3.20
CA TYR A 143 -8.59 7.68 -2.00
C TYR A 143 -7.11 7.33 -1.77
N PRO A 144 -6.18 7.87 -2.57
CA PRO A 144 -4.76 7.65 -2.36
C PRO A 144 -4.27 8.42 -1.12
N ILE A 145 -3.29 7.84 -0.44
CA ILE A 145 -2.83 8.27 0.89
C ILE A 145 -1.30 8.22 0.89
N LEU A 146 -0.68 9.30 1.36
CA LEU A 146 0.77 9.30 1.57
C LEU A 146 1.15 8.42 2.77
N GLU A 147 2.24 7.68 2.66
CA GLU A 147 2.78 6.85 3.74
C GLU A 147 3.03 7.68 5.01
N GLY A 148 3.60 8.88 4.78
CA GLY A 148 4.12 9.80 5.77
C GLY A 148 3.51 11.19 5.74
N ALA A 149 3.97 12.03 6.66
CA ALA A 149 3.76 13.48 6.58
C ALA A 149 4.70 14.09 5.52
N LYS A 150 4.34 15.27 5.04
CA LYS A 150 5.25 16.08 4.22
C LYS A 150 6.40 16.62 5.07
N ALA A 151 7.52 16.93 4.42
CA ALA A 151 8.73 17.40 5.08
C ALA A 151 8.53 18.74 5.81
N ASP A 152 7.71 19.62 5.24
CA ASP A 152 7.38 20.96 5.76
C ASP A 152 6.13 20.97 6.67
N ASP A 153 5.57 19.79 6.95
CA ASP A 153 4.39 19.66 7.80
C ASP A 153 4.74 19.93 9.27
N ALA A 154 4.11 20.93 9.89
CA ALA A 154 4.29 21.21 11.32
C ALA A 154 3.81 20.07 12.22
N ASP A 155 2.93 19.20 11.73
CA ASP A 155 2.42 18.03 12.43
C ASP A 155 2.87 16.76 11.71
N GLN A 156 4.02 16.23 12.11
CA GLN A 156 4.60 15.01 11.52
C GLN A 156 3.76 13.73 11.75
N ARG A 157 2.70 13.81 12.56
CA ARG A 157 1.73 12.70 12.69
C ARG A 157 0.63 12.77 11.64
N ARG A 158 0.47 13.88 10.91
CA ARG A 158 -0.59 14.04 9.92
C ARG A 158 -0.36 13.13 8.71
N ARG A 159 -1.42 12.48 8.25
CA ARG A 159 -1.50 11.76 6.99
C ARG A 159 -2.62 12.36 6.16
N ILE A 160 -2.41 12.43 4.85
CA ILE A 160 -3.31 13.12 3.92
C ILE A 160 -3.98 12.07 3.03
N VAL A 161 -5.31 12.09 3.02
CA VAL A 161 -6.15 11.33 2.09
C VAL A 161 -6.63 12.30 1.01
N TYR A 162 -6.36 11.99 -0.25
CA TYR A 162 -6.84 12.78 -1.39
C TYR A 162 -8.12 12.16 -1.97
N GLU A 163 -8.98 12.95 -2.61
CA GLU A 163 -10.10 12.41 -3.41
C GLU A 163 -9.82 12.58 -4.91
N PHE A 164 -9.95 11.49 -5.64
CA PHE A 164 -9.85 11.49 -7.10
C PHE A 164 -11.14 10.97 -7.73
N ASP A 165 -11.73 11.74 -8.66
CA ASP A 165 -12.90 11.30 -9.44
C ASP A 165 -12.42 10.56 -10.70
N VAL A 166 -12.67 9.25 -10.76
CA VAL A 166 -12.26 8.41 -11.88
C VAL A 166 -12.96 8.80 -13.18
N ARG A 167 -14.20 9.31 -13.10
CA ARG A 167 -14.99 9.68 -14.29
C ARG A 167 -14.50 10.98 -14.88
N ALA A 168 -14.22 11.96 -14.02
CA ALA A 168 -13.68 13.24 -14.42
C ALA A 168 -12.17 13.19 -14.66
N ASN A 169 -11.51 12.12 -14.21
CA ASN A 169 -10.08 11.85 -14.35
C ASN A 169 -9.22 12.98 -13.75
N GLN A 170 -9.61 13.45 -12.58
CA GLN A 170 -8.93 14.54 -11.87
C GLN A 170 -9.13 14.45 -10.36
N TYR A 171 -8.20 15.03 -9.60
CA TYR A 171 -8.41 15.31 -8.18
C TYR A 171 -9.56 16.30 -8.00
N THR A 172 -10.39 16.11 -6.98
CA THR A 172 -11.51 17.03 -6.71
C THR A 172 -11.09 18.29 -5.96
N GLY A 173 -9.86 18.30 -5.44
CA GLY A 173 -9.36 19.30 -4.49
C GLY A 173 -9.78 19.01 -3.04
N ARG A 174 -10.64 18.02 -2.80
CA ARG A 174 -10.97 17.57 -1.44
C ARG A 174 -9.85 16.72 -0.87
N THR A 175 -9.49 17.01 0.37
CA THR A 175 -8.58 16.20 1.17
C THR A 175 -9.14 16.01 2.58
N TRP A 176 -8.69 14.96 3.25
CA TRP A 176 -8.91 14.75 4.67
C TRP A 176 -7.60 14.45 5.37
N TRP A 177 -7.55 14.72 6.67
CA TRP A 177 -6.38 14.48 7.48
C TRP A 177 -6.73 13.56 8.64
N PHE A 178 -5.83 12.64 8.96
CA PHE A 178 -5.87 11.93 10.23
C PHE A 178 -4.47 11.94 10.84
N ARG A 179 -4.38 11.74 12.16
CA ARG A 179 -3.09 11.65 12.85
C ARG A 179 -2.75 10.22 13.18
N VAL A 180 -1.58 9.72 12.80
CA VAL A 180 -1.04 8.48 13.39
C VAL A 180 -0.73 8.69 14.88
N ALA A 181 -0.55 7.59 15.63
CA ALA A 181 -0.32 7.66 17.08
C ALA A 181 1.03 8.29 17.45
N ASP A 182 2.06 8.06 16.63
CA ASP A 182 3.43 8.57 16.79
C ASP A 182 3.99 8.93 15.39
N PRO A 183 4.80 10.01 15.23
CA PRO A 183 5.30 10.43 13.91
C PRO A 183 6.14 9.38 13.19
N SER A 184 6.73 8.41 13.90
CA SER A 184 7.51 7.31 13.30
C SER A 184 6.66 6.22 12.64
N LEU A 185 5.35 6.20 12.90
CA LEU A 185 4.44 5.20 12.33
C LEU A 185 4.04 5.59 10.92
N VAL A 186 3.75 4.59 10.09
CA VAL A 186 3.37 4.78 8.70
C VAL A 186 2.09 4.05 8.36
N VAL A 187 1.52 4.40 7.20
CA VAL A 187 0.29 3.81 6.68
C VAL A 187 0.64 2.80 5.60
N GLY A 188 0.47 1.50 5.85
CA GLY A 188 0.94 0.46 4.91
C GLY A 188 -0.05 0.04 3.81
N ASP A 189 -1.35 0.21 4.00
CA ASP A 189 -2.37 0.03 2.95
C ASP A 189 -3.74 0.56 3.44
N ALA A 190 -4.71 0.70 2.53
CA ALA A 190 -6.05 1.18 2.79
C ALA A 190 -7.13 0.48 1.97
N GLY A 191 -8.27 0.18 2.59
CA GLY A 191 -9.45 -0.38 1.92
C GLY A 191 -10.75 0.28 2.35
N VAL A 192 -11.73 0.37 1.44
CA VAL A 192 -13.09 0.82 1.79
C VAL A 192 -13.87 -0.32 2.44
N LEU A 193 -14.41 -0.08 3.63
CA LEU A 193 -15.29 -1.03 4.32
C LEU A 193 -16.71 -0.94 3.78
N ASN A 194 -17.38 0.19 4.00
CA ASN A 194 -18.73 0.54 3.50
C ASN A 194 -18.96 2.05 3.63
N GLY A 195 -19.85 2.58 2.78
CA GLY A 195 -20.02 4.04 2.69
C GLY A 195 -18.68 4.69 2.35
N ARG A 196 -18.25 5.64 3.20
CA ARG A 196 -16.95 6.30 3.12
C ARG A 196 -16.04 5.97 4.31
N ARG A 197 -16.25 4.82 4.95
CA ARG A 197 -15.34 4.29 5.98
C ARG A 197 -14.17 3.54 5.36
N LEU A 198 -12.97 3.93 5.79
CA LEU A 198 -11.71 3.31 5.40
C LEU A 198 -11.19 2.46 6.56
N VAL A 199 -10.61 1.31 6.24
CA VAL A 199 -9.66 0.60 7.10
C VAL A 199 -8.26 0.86 6.59
N LEU A 200 -7.33 1.12 7.49
CA LEU A 200 -5.94 1.48 7.23
C LEU A 200 -5.05 0.53 8.03
N ILE A 201 -3.89 0.16 7.49
CA ILE A 201 -2.80 -0.37 8.31
C ILE A 201 -2.02 0.80 8.91
N GLU A 202 -1.84 0.82 10.23
CA GLU A 202 -0.86 1.67 10.91
C GLU A 202 0.24 0.77 11.50
N ARG A 203 1.50 1.00 11.10
CA ARG A 203 2.62 0.13 11.50
C ARG A 203 3.89 0.92 11.85
N ASP A 204 4.69 0.36 12.77
CA ASP A 204 6.10 0.74 12.92
C ASP A 204 6.99 -0.03 11.94
N ASN A 205 8.27 0.32 11.86
CA ASN A 205 9.24 -0.33 10.98
C ASN A 205 10.03 -1.48 11.64
N ALA A 206 9.63 -1.93 12.82
CA ALA A 206 10.27 -3.05 13.51
C ALA A 206 9.64 -4.39 13.10
N MET A 207 10.37 -5.47 13.37
CA MET A 207 9.92 -6.85 13.13
C MET A 207 10.26 -7.75 14.33
N GLY A 208 9.63 -8.92 14.37
CA GLY A 208 9.78 -9.88 15.44
C GLY A 208 9.45 -9.28 16.82
N PRO A 209 10.17 -9.68 17.88
CA PRO A 209 9.95 -9.19 19.25
C PRO A 209 10.11 -7.68 19.45
N GLN A 210 10.71 -6.96 18.49
CA GLN A 210 10.87 -5.51 18.55
C GLN A 210 9.65 -4.74 18.05
N SER A 211 8.69 -5.42 17.41
CA SER A 211 7.46 -4.82 16.91
C SER A 211 6.59 -4.29 18.06
N VAL A 212 6.08 -3.07 17.94
CA VAL A 212 5.28 -2.40 18.97
C VAL A 212 3.86 -2.11 18.45
N VAL A 213 3.74 -1.52 17.27
CA VAL A 213 2.49 -1.10 16.65
C VAL A 213 2.36 -1.76 15.29
N LYS A 214 1.37 -2.65 15.20
CA LYS A 214 0.82 -3.19 13.95
C LYS A 214 -0.70 -3.21 14.11
N ARG A 215 -1.44 -2.35 13.41
CA ARG A 215 -2.87 -2.14 13.70
C ARG A 215 -3.69 -2.00 12.43
N LEU A 216 -4.92 -2.51 12.49
CA LEU A 216 -5.99 -2.06 11.61
C LEU A 216 -6.75 -0.93 12.28
N VAL A 217 -6.81 0.22 11.61
CA VAL A 217 -7.45 1.43 12.11
C VAL A 217 -8.58 1.82 11.16
N VAL A 218 -9.74 2.16 11.72
CA VAL A 218 -10.90 2.61 10.97
C VAL A 218 -11.09 4.11 11.13
N THR A 219 -11.45 4.75 10.03
CA THR A 219 -11.81 6.17 9.95
C THR A 219 -12.99 6.37 9.00
N ASP A 220 -13.79 7.42 9.19
CA ASP A 220 -14.94 7.75 8.32
C ASP A 220 -14.74 9.14 7.70
N LEU A 221 -14.68 9.21 6.36
CA LEU A 221 -14.49 10.48 5.64
C LEU A 221 -15.65 11.48 5.84
N ASP A 222 -16.79 11.05 6.36
CA ASP A 222 -17.92 11.92 6.70
C ASP A 222 -17.86 12.44 8.14
N GLU A 223 -16.99 11.91 9.00
CA GLU A 223 -16.88 12.27 10.43
C GLU A 223 -15.59 13.06 10.72
N VAL A 224 -15.48 14.24 10.14
CA VAL A 224 -14.40 15.19 10.44
C VAL A 224 -14.67 15.84 11.80
N GLY A 225 -13.72 15.71 12.73
CA GLY A 225 -13.77 16.34 14.04
C GLY A 225 -13.64 17.86 13.98
N ALA A 226 -13.99 18.54 15.07
CA ALA A 226 -13.91 20.00 15.17
C ALA A 226 -12.47 20.55 15.03
N ASP A 227 -11.45 19.71 15.22
CA ASP A 227 -10.04 20.05 15.00
C ASP A 227 -9.59 19.90 13.54
N GLY A 228 -10.50 19.49 12.64
CA GLY A 228 -10.23 19.30 11.22
C GLY A 228 -9.66 17.92 10.86
N TYR A 229 -9.57 16.99 11.82
CA TYR A 229 -9.05 15.65 11.59
C TYR A 229 -10.16 14.61 11.66
N LEU A 230 -10.01 13.55 10.86
CA LEU A 230 -10.86 12.38 10.94
C LEU A 230 -10.69 11.65 12.27
N GLY A 231 -11.82 11.19 12.83
CA GLY A 231 -11.81 10.26 13.95
C GLY A 231 -11.09 8.95 13.59
N ARG A 232 -10.43 8.34 14.58
CA ARG A 232 -9.71 7.07 14.41
C ARG A 232 -10.11 6.10 15.49
N ARG A 233 -10.34 4.85 15.10
CA ARG A 233 -10.58 3.73 16.02
C ARG A 233 -9.70 2.55 15.64
N THR A 234 -8.90 2.06 16.58
CA THR A 234 -8.21 0.78 16.40
C THR A 234 -9.25 -0.35 16.36
N ALA A 235 -9.36 -1.02 15.23
CA ALA A 235 -10.24 -2.17 15.05
C ALA A 235 -9.53 -3.47 15.42
N VAL A 236 -8.23 -3.58 15.12
CA VAL A 236 -7.40 -4.74 15.46
C VAL A 236 -6.02 -4.28 15.88
N ASP A 237 -5.50 -4.86 16.96
CA ASP A 237 -4.08 -4.88 17.27
C ASP A 237 -3.51 -6.19 16.72
N LEU A 238 -2.77 -6.12 15.61
CA LEU A 238 -2.20 -7.27 14.92
C LEU A 238 -1.07 -7.93 15.72
N MET A 239 -0.56 -7.27 16.76
CA MET A 239 0.35 -7.91 17.72
C MET A 239 -0.39 -8.78 18.74
N ARG A 240 -1.73 -8.70 18.82
CA ARG A 240 -2.54 -9.33 19.87
C ARG A 240 -3.87 -9.88 19.31
N VAL A 241 -3.78 -10.84 18.40
CA VAL A 241 -4.92 -11.50 17.77
C VAL A 241 -5.24 -12.81 18.51
N ALA A 242 -6.50 -13.01 18.89
CA ALA A 242 -6.93 -14.28 19.47
C ALA A 242 -6.94 -15.39 18.41
N ASP A 243 -6.30 -16.52 18.70
CA ASP A 243 -6.32 -17.73 17.87
C ASP A 243 -7.02 -18.89 18.61
N PRO A 244 -8.37 -18.83 18.74
CA PRO A 244 -9.12 -19.84 19.49
C PRO A 244 -9.13 -21.21 18.83
N HIS A 245 -8.79 -21.28 17.54
CA HIS A 245 -8.77 -22.52 16.75
C HIS A 245 -7.37 -23.11 16.60
N GLY A 246 -6.33 -22.42 17.11
CA GLY A 246 -4.95 -22.89 17.03
C GLY A 246 -4.41 -22.95 15.59
N VAL A 247 -4.89 -22.08 14.70
CA VAL A 247 -4.51 -22.02 13.27
C VAL A 247 -2.99 -21.84 13.13
N SER A 248 -2.38 -21.09 14.03
CA SER A 248 -0.93 -20.81 14.03
C SER A 248 -0.08 -21.92 14.66
N THR A 249 -0.67 -23.05 15.04
CA THR A 249 0.03 -24.13 15.76
C THR A 249 0.02 -25.46 15.01
N PRO A 250 1.02 -26.35 15.21
CA PRO A 250 2.16 -26.23 16.13
C PRO A 250 3.20 -25.22 15.65
N ALA A 251 3.84 -24.53 16.60
CA ALA A 251 4.91 -23.58 16.32
C ALA A 251 6.14 -24.29 15.73
N ARG A 252 6.76 -23.67 14.73
CA ARG A 252 8.11 -24.05 14.27
C ARG A 252 9.15 -23.67 15.33
N PRO A 253 10.34 -24.31 15.36
CA PRO A 253 11.41 -23.92 16.27
C PRO A 253 11.77 -22.43 16.13
N ASN A 254 11.81 -21.71 17.26
CA ASN A 254 12.11 -20.27 17.36
C ASN A 254 11.10 -19.34 16.66
N GLU A 255 9.92 -19.84 16.30
CA GLU A 255 8.88 -19.03 15.66
C GLU A 255 8.23 -18.07 16.66
N TYR A 256 8.24 -16.79 16.31
CA TYR A 256 7.68 -15.72 17.12
C TYR A 256 6.21 -15.43 16.77
N GLY A 257 5.42 -15.11 17.80
CA GLY A 257 4.06 -14.60 17.62
C GLY A 257 3.02 -15.65 17.24
N VAL A 258 3.20 -16.93 17.57
CA VAL A 258 2.22 -18.00 17.32
C VAL A 258 1.66 -18.58 18.62
N GLY A 259 0.48 -19.21 18.54
CA GLY A 259 -0.25 -19.75 19.69
C GLY A 259 -1.53 -18.97 20.00
N LYS A 260 -2.08 -19.16 21.21
CA LYS A 260 -3.41 -18.64 21.60
C LYS A 260 -3.57 -17.13 21.41
N LEU A 261 -2.47 -16.38 21.54
CA LEU A 261 -2.41 -14.97 21.21
C LEU A 261 -1.38 -14.83 20.08
N PHE A 262 -1.89 -14.82 18.86
CA PHE A 262 -1.13 -14.65 17.64
C PHE A 262 -0.70 -13.20 17.46
N SER A 263 0.48 -13.02 16.91
CA SER A 263 1.02 -11.74 16.47
C SER A 263 1.38 -11.83 14.99
N PHE A 264 1.27 -10.71 14.29
CA PHE A 264 1.71 -10.52 12.91
C PHE A 264 2.91 -9.53 12.90
N PRO A 265 4.10 -9.98 13.35
CA PRO A 265 5.20 -9.13 13.77
C PRO A 265 6.16 -8.84 12.61
N LEU A 266 5.62 -8.62 11.43
CA LEU A 266 6.39 -8.54 10.19
C LEU A 266 6.66 -7.06 9.89
N GLN A 267 7.83 -6.70 9.35
CA GLN A 267 8.18 -5.28 9.14
C GLN A 267 7.16 -4.58 8.22
N SER A 268 6.85 -5.23 7.11
CA SER A 268 6.11 -4.69 5.98
C SER A 268 4.70 -5.28 5.89
N VAL A 269 3.90 -5.01 6.92
CA VAL A 269 2.45 -5.30 6.88
C VAL A 269 1.80 -4.25 5.97
N GLU A 270 1.66 -4.57 4.69
CA GLU A 270 1.42 -3.60 3.61
C GLU A 270 0.31 -4.05 2.65
N SER A 271 -0.64 -4.84 3.16
CA SER A 271 -1.82 -5.23 2.38
C SER A 271 -3.02 -5.46 3.27
N VAL A 272 -4.12 -4.76 3.00
CA VAL A 272 -5.41 -4.93 3.67
C VAL A 272 -6.54 -5.03 2.66
N LEU A 273 -7.27 -6.15 2.69
CA LEU A 273 -8.39 -6.39 1.78
C LEU A 273 -9.67 -6.73 2.56
N PRO A 274 -10.64 -5.82 2.66
CA PRO A 274 -11.96 -6.13 3.20
C PRO A 274 -12.66 -7.22 2.37
N LEU A 275 -12.96 -8.37 2.99
CA LEU A 275 -13.53 -9.54 2.30
C LEU A 275 -15.06 -9.62 2.33
N GLY A 276 -15.73 -8.70 3.02
CA GLY A 276 -17.17 -8.80 3.28
C GLY A 276 -17.50 -9.06 4.74
N GLY A 277 -18.62 -8.50 5.21
CA GLY A 277 -19.03 -8.58 6.61
C GLY A 277 -17.92 -8.06 7.53
N ASP A 278 -17.62 -8.85 8.55
CA ASP A 278 -16.60 -8.57 9.57
C ASP A 278 -15.24 -9.18 9.22
N ARG A 279 -15.03 -9.61 7.97
CA ARG A 279 -13.77 -10.26 7.53
C ARG A 279 -12.85 -9.31 6.78
N VAL A 280 -11.56 -9.42 7.10
CA VAL A 280 -10.48 -8.69 6.44
C VAL A 280 -9.28 -9.61 6.24
N LEU A 281 -8.68 -9.57 5.06
CA LEU A 281 -7.40 -10.18 4.80
C LEU A 281 -6.30 -9.16 5.08
N VAL A 282 -5.22 -9.62 5.72
CA VAL A 282 -3.99 -8.85 5.92
C VAL A 282 -2.84 -9.68 5.35
N ALA A 283 -1.90 -9.04 4.67
CA ALA A 283 -0.73 -9.73 4.14
C ALA A 283 0.57 -8.94 4.38
N ASN A 284 1.68 -9.68 4.34
CA ASN A 284 3.04 -9.18 4.46
C ASN A 284 3.70 -9.03 3.09
N ASP A 285 4.28 -7.86 2.82
CA ASP A 285 5.38 -7.77 1.86
C ASP A 285 6.66 -8.22 2.59
N ASN A 286 7.26 -9.31 2.12
CA ASN A 286 8.34 -9.94 2.87
C ASN A 286 9.72 -9.33 2.59
N ASN A 287 9.80 -8.29 1.75
CA ASN A 287 11.05 -7.62 1.33
C ASN A 287 12.16 -8.64 1.04
N PHE A 288 11.82 -9.72 0.34
CA PHE A 288 12.68 -10.90 0.27
C PHE A 288 14.07 -10.53 -0.30
N PRO A 289 15.18 -11.02 0.30
CA PRO A 289 15.28 -11.92 1.45
C PRO A 289 15.54 -11.21 2.80
N GLY A 290 15.25 -9.90 2.92
CA GLY A 290 15.74 -9.02 3.99
C GLY A 290 15.03 -9.13 5.34
N ASN A 291 13.74 -9.45 5.37
CA ASN A 291 12.97 -9.53 6.63
C ASN A 291 13.03 -10.93 7.22
N ASP A 292 13.13 -11.04 8.55
CA ASP A 292 13.18 -12.31 9.29
C ASP A 292 12.38 -12.25 10.63
N GLY A 293 11.27 -11.51 10.62
CA GLY A 293 10.47 -11.22 11.80
C GLY A 293 9.81 -12.44 12.45
N ARG A 294 9.45 -13.46 11.66
CA ARG A 294 8.81 -14.68 12.16
C ARG A 294 9.84 -15.62 12.80
N ILE A 295 10.98 -15.83 12.16
CA ILE A 295 12.08 -16.68 12.64
C ILE A 295 13.41 -15.99 12.33
N PRO A 296 14.18 -15.54 13.34
CA PRO A 296 15.46 -14.86 13.11
C PRO A 296 16.44 -15.69 12.28
N GLY A 297 17.07 -15.04 11.30
CA GLY A 297 17.99 -15.66 10.34
C GLY A 297 17.32 -16.46 9.22
N ARG A 298 15.99 -16.46 9.13
CA ARG A 298 15.23 -17.06 8.03
C ARG A 298 14.34 -15.99 7.40
N ALA A 299 14.51 -15.78 6.11
CA ALA A 299 13.66 -14.87 5.34
C ALA A 299 12.17 -15.17 5.57
N ASP A 300 11.39 -14.13 5.82
CA ASP A 300 9.95 -14.24 6.05
C ASP A 300 9.26 -14.81 4.80
N ASP A 301 8.31 -15.71 5.04
CA ASP A 301 7.38 -16.14 4.01
C ASP A 301 6.43 -14.97 3.67
N THR A 302 5.88 -14.93 2.44
CA THR A 302 4.71 -14.08 2.18
C THR A 302 3.54 -14.65 2.98
N GLU A 303 3.21 -14.02 4.09
CA GLU A 303 2.17 -14.50 4.99
C GLU A 303 0.86 -13.75 4.72
N LEU A 304 -0.25 -14.50 4.65
CA LEU A 304 -1.59 -13.97 4.49
C LEU A 304 -2.47 -14.52 5.61
N ILE A 305 -3.21 -13.64 6.28
CA ILE A 305 -4.15 -14.01 7.33
C ILE A 305 -5.53 -13.47 7.04
N VAL A 306 -6.56 -14.21 7.42
CA VAL A 306 -7.96 -13.73 7.40
C VAL A 306 -8.43 -13.58 8.84
N LEU A 307 -8.81 -12.37 9.19
CA LEU A 307 -9.32 -12.03 10.51
C LEU A 307 -10.82 -11.86 10.46
N ASN A 308 -11.49 -12.34 11.51
CA ASN A 308 -12.88 -12.00 11.82
C ASN A 308 -12.87 -10.93 12.92
N VAL A 309 -13.37 -9.75 12.61
CA VAL A 309 -13.28 -8.54 13.43
C VAL A 309 -14.70 -8.04 13.70
N PRO A 310 -15.34 -8.49 14.80
CA PRO A 310 -16.71 -8.11 15.12
C PRO A 310 -16.92 -6.59 15.12
N GLY A 311 -17.91 -6.11 14.36
CA GLY A 311 -18.20 -4.67 14.26
C GLY A 311 -17.16 -3.89 13.45
N LEU A 312 -16.47 -4.55 12.51
CA LEU A 312 -15.64 -3.87 11.54
C LEU A 312 -16.50 -2.97 10.64
N ARG A 313 -17.69 -3.45 10.25
CA ARG A 313 -18.72 -2.65 9.59
C ARG A 313 -19.71 -2.09 10.60
#